data_AF-A0A9D5IWF7-F1
#
_entry.id   AF-A0A9D5IWF7-F1
#
_cell.length_a   1.000
_cell.length_b   1.000
_cell.length_c   1.000
_cell.angle_alpha   90.00
_cell.angle_beta   90.00
_cell.angle_gamma   90.00
#
_symmetry.space_group_name_H-M   'P 1'
#
loop_
_entity.id
_entity.type
_entity.pdbx_description
1 polymer ?
#
loop_
_entity_poly.entity_id
_entity_poly.type
_entity_poly.pdbx_seq_one_letter_code
_entity_poly.pdbx_strand_id
1 'polypeptide(L)'
;TVAAGYIPAKSEYAAKLAFCFGVLKAEKDPQAAWPQLEKHFERYNWIHAYPNLAADMFALWYGGGDFTETMALLAKAGYDVDCNGGLVGNVLGVIRPVPQDWAGPIGDLLETYIKGKERLSIKALAEKTARLARK
;
A
#
# COMPACT_ATOMS: atom_id res chain seq x y z
N THR A 1 11.06 9.15 -10.01
CA THR A 1 9.86 8.76 -10.78
C THR A 1 8.94 9.97 -10.87
N VAL A 2 8.12 10.08 -11.93
CA VAL A 2 7.19 11.21 -12.13
C VAL A 2 6.28 11.44 -10.92
N ALA A 3 5.81 10.36 -10.28
CA ALA A 3 4.96 10.41 -9.09
C ALA A 3 5.59 11.16 -7.89
N ALA A 4 6.91 11.07 -7.70
CA ALA A 4 7.59 11.77 -6.59
C ALA A 4 7.53 13.29 -6.74
N GLY A 5 7.32 13.81 -7.96
CA GLY A 5 7.18 15.24 -8.22
C GLY A 5 5.89 15.86 -7.68
N TYR A 6 4.90 15.05 -7.29
CA TYR A 6 3.66 15.52 -6.66
C TYR A 6 3.81 15.73 -5.14
N ILE A 7 4.93 15.30 -4.55
CA ILE A 7 5.21 15.51 -3.12
C ILE A 7 5.93 16.86 -2.97
N PRO A 8 5.51 17.75 -2.05
CA PRO A 8 6.18 19.03 -1.84
C PRO A 8 7.67 18.86 -1.52
N ALA A 9 8.54 19.38 -2.40
CA ALA A 9 9.97 19.06 -2.40
C ALA A 9 10.72 19.42 -1.10
N LYS A 10 10.22 20.39 -0.34
CA LYS A 10 10.81 20.83 0.95
C LYS A 10 10.11 20.24 2.17
N SER A 11 9.24 19.25 1.99
CA SER A 11 8.56 18.58 3.11
C SER A 11 9.45 17.52 3.75
N GLU A 12 9.20 17.23 5.03
CA GLU A 12 9.84 16.08 5.69
C GLU A 12 9.47 14.76 4.99
N TYR A 13 8.23 14.65 4.49
CA TYR A 13 7.78 13.48 3.74
C TYR A 13 8.64 13.22 2.48
N ALA A 14 9.02 14.28 1.75
CA ALA A 14 9.95 14.16 0.62
C ALA A 14 11.32 13.63 1.05
N ALA A 15 11.83 14.07 2.20
CA ALA A 15 13.10 13.57 2.75
C ALA A 15 12.99 12.09 3.15
N LYS A 16 11.87 11.66 3.75
CA LYS A 16 11.63 10.25 4.11
C LYS A 16 11.50 9.37 2.88
N LEU A 17 10.77 9.81 1.87
CA LEU A 17 10.67 9.14 0.58
C LEU A 17 12.06 8.95 -0.06
N ALA A 18 12.88 10.00 -0.08
CA ALA A 18 14.22 9.94 -0.66
C ALA A 18 15.11 8.94 0.10
N PHE A 19 15.03 8.89 1.43
CA PHE A 19 15.73 7.90 2.24
C PHE A 19 15.28 6.47 1.87
N CYS A 20 13.97 6.20 1.82
CA CYS A 20 13.45 4.88 1.43
C CYS A 20 13.96 4.46 0.05
N PHE A 21 13.91 5.36 -0.94
CA PHE A 21 14.48 5.07 -2.26
C PHE A 21 15.98 4.78 -2.22
N GLY A 22 16.74 5.45 -1.34
CA GLY A 22 18.16 5.18 -1.15
C GLY A 22 18.41 3.74 -0.73
N VAL A 23 17.72 3.29 0.32
CA VAL A 23 17.84 1.92 0.84
C VAL A 23 17.41 0.90 -0.21
N LEU A 24 16.22 1.06 -0.80
CA LEU A 24 15.65 0.11 -1.74
C LEU A 24 16.48 -0.04 -3.03
N LYS A 25 17.19 1.01 -3.45
CA LYS A 25 18.10 0.95 -4.60
C LYS A 25 19.44 0.30 -4.26
N ALA A 26 19.92 0.47 -3.04
CA ALA A 26 21.20 -0.07 -2.60
C ALA A 26 21.09 -1.57 -2.29
N GLU A 27 19.99 -1.99 -1.68
CA GLU A 27 19.79 -3.36 -1.21
C GLU A 27 18.92 -4.18 -2.17
N LYS A 28 19.45 -5.32 -2.62
CA LYS A 28 18.67 -6.27 -3.44
C LYS A 28 17.88 -7.27 -2.61
N ASP A 29 18.33 -7.53 -1.38
CA ASP A 29 17.71 -8.50 -0.48
C ASP A 29 16.70 -7.79 0.44
N PRO A 30 15.41 -8.16 0.41
CA PRO A 30 14.42 -7.60 1.32
C PRO A 30 14.78 -7.81 2.81
N GLN A 31 15.46 -8.91 3.16
CA GLN A 31 15.85 -9.19 4.55
C GLN A 31 16.95 -8.24 5.03
N ALA A 32 17.78 -7.72 4.12
CA ALA A 32 18.81 -6.72 4.43
C ALA A 32 18.26 -5.29 4.41
N ALA A 33 17.26 -5.02 3.57
CA ALA A 33 16.67 -3.69 3.41
C ALA A 33 15.74 -3.31 4.57
N TRP A 34 14.87 -4.23 5.00
CA TRP A 34 13.84 -3.92 5.99
C TRP A 34 14.40 -3.43 7.34
N PRO A 35 15.42 -4.06 7.95
CA PRO A 35 15.98 -3.59 9.22
C PRO A 35 16.54 -2.15 9.15
N GLN A 36 17.04 -1.72 7.99
CA GLN A 36 17.53 -0.35 7.80
C GLN A 36 16.38 0.67 7.79
N LEU A 37 15.27 0.32 7.11
CA LEU A 37 14.06 1.13 7.10
C LEU A 37 13.44 1.20 8.50
N GLU A 38 13.22 0.04 9.13
CA GLU A 38 12.68 -0.06 10.48
C GLU A 38 13.49 0.76 11.48
N LYS A 39 14.82 0.62 11.47
CA LYS A 39 15.72 1.38 12.35
C LYS A 39 15.60 2.89 12.14
N HIS A 40 15.47 3.35 10.89
CA HIS A 40 15.32 4.78 10.60
C HIS A 40 14.01 5.36 11.15
N PHE A 41 12.95 4.56 11.21
CA PHE A 41 11.62 4.99 11.63
C PHE A 41 11.24 4.59 13.06
N GLU A 42 12.13 3.96 13.83
CA GLU A 42 11.85 3.42 15.18
C GLU A 42 11.26 4.43 16.17
N ARG A 43 11.54 5.73 15.98
CA ARG A 43 11.05 6.80 16.85
C ARG A 43 9.58 7.19 16.59
N TYR A 44 9.01 6.78 15.47
CA TYR A 44 7.64 7.15 15.11
C TYR A 44 6.66 6.11 15.62
N ASN A 45 5.43 6.56 15.89
CA ASN A 45 4.34 5.64 16.19
C ASN A 45 4.08 4.72 14.99
N TRP A 46 3.64 3.49 15.27
CA TRP A 46 3.42 2.47 14.24
C TRP A 46 2.31 2.83 13.23
N ILE A 47 1.35 3.70 13.58
CA ILE A 47 0.34 4.23 12.64
C ILE A 47 0.81 5.49 11.87
N HIS A 48 2.04 5.96 12.10
CA HIS A 48 2.51 7.20 11.48
C HIS A 48 2.71 7.03 9.97
N ALA A 49 2.42 8.08 9.19
CA ALA A 49 2.50 8.05 7.73
C ALA A 49 3.91 7.75 7.16
N TYR A 50 4.97 7.83 7.97
CA TYR A 50 6.37 7.68 7.51
C TYR A 50 6.83 6.22 7.52
N PRO A 51 6.73 5.47 8.64
CA PRO A 51 7.00 4.02 8.61
C PRO A 51 6.05 3.29 7.65
N ASN A 52 4.78 3.71 7.56
CA ASN A 52 3.82 3.09 6.64
C ASN A 52 4.17 3.34 5.16
N LEU A 53 4.65 4.55 4.80
CA LEU A 53 5.25 4.77 3.47
C LEU A 53 6.42 3.79 3.20
N ALA A 54 7.28 3.55 4.18
CA ALA A 54 8.41 2.64 4.03
C ALA A 54 7.96 1.19 3.83
N ALA A 55 6.94 0.74 4.57
CA ALA A 55 6.34 -0.58 4.41
C ALA A 55 5.72 -0.78 3.02
N ASP A 56 4.92 0.20 2.55
CA ASP A 56 4.30 0.17 1.22
C ASP A 56 5.36 0.11 0.11
N MET A 57 6.36 0.99 0.18
CA MET A 57 7.45 1.01 -0.79
C MET A 57 8.26 -0.28 -0.77
N PHE A 58 8.58 -0.81 0.41
CA PHE A 58 9.29 -2.07 0.58
C PHE A 58 8.56 -3.22 -0.10
N ALA A 59 7.27 -3.39 0.21
CA ALA A 59 6.46 -4.45 -0.35
C ALA A 59 6.34 -4.33 -1.88
N LEU A 60 6.00 -3.13 -2.39
CA LEU A 60 5.85 -2.90 -3.83
C LEU A 60 7.17 -3.06 -4.59
N TRP A 61 8.30 -2.72 -3.98
CA TRP A 61 9.62 -2.79 -4.60
C TRP A 61 10.11 -4.23 -4.77
N TYR A 62 10.00 -5.04 -3.71
CA TYR A 62 10.49 -6.43 -3.74
C TYR A 62 9.44 -7.44 -4.19
N GLY A 63 8.15 -7.12 -4.11
CA GLY A 63 7.07 -8.03 -4.48
C GLY A 63 6.90 -8.27 -5.98
N GLY A 64 7.60 -7.52 -6.84
CA GLY A 64 7.68 -7.79 -8.28
C GLY A 64 6.34 -7.72 -9.02
N GLY A 65 5.32 -7.07 -8.44
CA GLY A 65 3.96 -7.04 -8.98
C GLY A 65 3.18 -8.36 -8.81
N ASP A 66 3.70 -9.31 -8.04
CA ASP A 66 2.93 -10.47 -7.57
C ASP A 66 2.12 -10.11 -6.33
N PHE A 67 0.82 -10.38 -6.35
CA PHE A 67 -0.09 -9.95 -5.29
C PHE A 67 0.21 -10.66 -3.97
N THR A 68 0.41 -11.98 -4.01
CA THR A 68 0.63 -12.78 -2.79
C THR A 68 1.98 -12.46 -2.18
N GLU A 69 3.06 -12.39 -2.98
CA GLU A 69 4.39 -12.06 -2.48
C GLU A 69 4.43 -10.63 -1.90
N THR A 70 3.81 -9.67 -2.59
CA THR A 70 3.75 -8.28 -2.10
C THR A 70 3.02 -8.20 -0.76
N MET A 71 1.86 -8.87 -0.62
CA MET A 71 1.12 -8.90 0.64
C MET A 71 1.89 -9.63 1.76
N ALA A 72 2.64 -10.69 1.42
CA ALA A 72 3.48 -11.40 2.37
C ALA A 72 4.64 -10.51 2.88
N LEU A 73 5.29 -9.74 2.01
CA LEU A 73 6.30 -8.76 2.38
C LEU A 73 5.72 -7.65 3.25
N LEU A 74 4.53 -7.17 2.93
CA LEU A 74 3.86 -6.13 3.70
C LEU A 74 3.47 -6.62 5.10
N ALA A 75 2.97 -7.85 5.22
CA ALA A 75 2.68 -8.48 6.50
C ALA A 75 3.94 -8.67 7.35
N LYS A 76 5.09 -8.99 6.72
CA LYS A 76 6.40 -9.06 7.41
C LYS A 76 6.87 -7.69 7.90
N ALA A 77 6.63 -6.63 7.11
CA ALA A 77 6.92 -5.26 7.49
C ALA A 77 6.08 -4.80 8.70
N GLY A 78 4.82 -5.26 8.78
CA GLY A 78 3.93 -4.92 9.89
C GLY A 78 3.42 -3.48 9.81
N TYR A 79 3.42 -2.78 10.95
CA TYR A 79 2.81 -1.45 11.11
C TYR A 79 1.29 -1.44 10.88
N ASP A 80 0.75 -0.46 10.15
CA ASP A 80 -0.68 -0.25 9.93
C ASP A 80 -1.19 -1.14 8.78
N VAL A 81 -1.14 -2.46 9.00
CA VAL A 81 -1.25 -3.48 7.94
C VAL A 81 -2.58 -3.43 7.18
N ASP A 82 -3.68 -3.06 7.83
CA ASP A 82 -4.99 -2.94 7.18
C ASP A 82 -5.03 -1.75 6.20
N CYS A 83 -4.56 -0.58 6.63
CA CYS A 83 -4.42 0.61 5.79
C CYS A 83 -3.43 0.38 4.63
N ASN A 84 -2.25 -0.15 4.94
CA ASN A 84 -1.21 -0.43 3.96
C ASN A 84 -1.68 -1.48 2.94
N GLY A 85 -2.33 -2.55 3.40
CA GLY A 85 -2.90 -3.59 2.54
C GLY A 85 -3.94 -3.04 1.57
N GLY A 86 -4.78 -2.10 2.02
CA GLY A 86 -5.72 -1.38 1.16
C GLY A 86 -5.01 -0.55 0.07
N LEU A 87 -3.96 0.19 0.43
CA LEU A 87 -3.19 1.02 -0.50
C LEU A 87 -2.43 0.18 -1.53
N VAL A 88 -1.61 -0.74 -1.06
CA VAL A 88 -0.77 -1.62 -1.90
C VAL A 88 -1.66 -2.51 -2.78
N GLY A 89 -2.73 -3.07 -2.21
CA GLY A 89 -3.71 -3.86 -2.96
C GLY A 89 -4.40 -3.08 -4.06
N ASN A 90 -4.72 -1.80 -3.84
CA ASN A 90 -5.27 -0.93 -4.87
C ASN A 90 -4.26 -0.70 -6.01
N VAL A 91 -3.00 -0.39 -5.69
CA VAL A 91 -1.94 -0.21 -6.71
C VAL A 91 -1.81 -1.46 -7.59
N LEU A 92 -1.72 -2.64 -6.97
CA LEU A 92 -1.61 -3.91 -7.71
C LEU A 92 -2.88 -4.23 -8.50
N GLY A 93 -4.07 -3.97 -7.92
CA GLY A 93 -5.37 -4.20 -8.54
C GLY A 93 -5.63 -3.34 -9.78
N VAL A 94 -5.03 -2.14 -9.85
CA VAL A 94 -5.04 -1.29 -11.05
C VAL A 94 -4.15 -1.87 -12.14
N ILE A 95 -3.02 -2.48 -11.78
CA ILE A 95 -2.05 -3.06 -12.72
C ILE A 95 -2.58 -4.37 -13.31
N ARG A 96 -3.20 -5.22 -12.48
CA ARG A 96 -3.69 -6.54 -12.86
C ARG A 96 -4.85 -6.99 -11.97
N PRO A 97 -5.73 -7.90 -12.45
CA PRO A 97 -6.79 -8.46 -11.62
C PRO A 97 -6.25 -9.12 -10.34
N VAL A 98 -6.98 -8.97 -9.24
CA VAL A 98 -6.67 -9.63 -7.96
C VAL A 98 -6.84 -11.15 -8.12
N PRO A 99 -5.91 -11.99 -7.60
CA PRO A 99 -6.04 -13.44 -7.69
C PRO A 99 -7.31 -13.96 -7.00
N GLN A 100 -7.88 -15.05 -7.53
CA GLN A 100 -9.12 -15.61 -7.02
C GLN A 100 -8.99 -16.14 -5.58
N ASP A 101 -7.82 -16.63 -5.19
CA ASP A 101 -7.57 -17.10 -3.81
C ASP A 101 -7.66 -15.96 -2.78
N TRP A 102 -7.46 -14.71 -3.21
CA TRP A 102 -7.60 -13.52 -2.38
C TRP A 102 -9.00 -12.90 -2.49
N ALA A 103 -9.51 -12.75 -3.71
CA ALA A 103 -10.80 -12.11 -3.94
C ALA A 103 -11.99 -13.02 -3.56
N GLY A 104 -11.85 -14.33 -3.75
CA GLY A 104 -12.91 -15.32 -3.53
C GLY A 104 -13.46 -15.34 -2.10
N PRO A 105 -12.60 -15.42 -1.05
CA PRO A 105 -13.05 -15.40 0.34
C PRO A 105 -13.71 -14.10 0.78
N ILE A 106 -13.31 -12.95 0.21
CA ILE A 106 -13.90 -11.64 0.52
C ILE A 106 -15.29 -11.51 -0.13
N GLY A 107 -15.44 -12.03 -1.36
CA GLY A 107 -16.67 -11.94 -2.11
C GLY A 107 -16.97 -10.51 -2.58
N ASP A 108 -18.24 -10.12 -2.57
CA ASP A 108 -18.70 -8.82 -3.08
C ASP A 108 -19.49 -7.99 -2.05
N LEU A 109 -19.73 -8.51 -0.85
CA LEU A 109 -20.53 -7.81 0.15
C LEU A 109 -19.65 -6.86 0.99
N LEU A 110 -20.01 -5.59 1.02
CA LEU A 110 -19.48 -4.59 1.94
C LEU A 110 -20.57 -4.19 2.93
N GLU A 111 -20.34 -4.44 4.22
CA GLU A 111 -21.24 -4.02 5.30
C GLU A 111 -20.71 -2.75 5.97
N THR A 112 -21.58 -1.76 6.21
CA THR A 112 -21.18 -0.46 6.80
C THR A 112 -22.17 0.02 7.85
N TYR A 113 -21.75 0.96 8.69
CA TYR A 113 -22.63 1.65 9.63
C TYR A 113 -23.30 2.91 9.05
N ILE A 114 -23.16 3.16 7.75
CA ILE A 114 -23.73 4.34 7.09
C ILE A 114 -25.21 4.09 6.83
N LYS A 115 -26.09 4.92 7.43
CA LYS A 115 -27.54 4.83 7.24
C LYS A 115 -27.92 4.88 5.75
N GLY A 116 -28.69 3.89 5.29
CA GLY A 116 -29.10 3.70 3.89
C GLY A 116 -28.03 3.10 2.98
N LYS A 117 -26.90 2.64 3.54
CA LYS A 117 -25.78 1.97 2.86
C LYS A 117 -25.20 0.83 3.70
N GLU A 118 -26.04 0.21 4.51
CA GLU A 118 -25.66 -0.82 5.47
C GLU A 118 -25.09 -2.07 4.76
N ARG A 119 -25.54 -2.33 3.54
CA ARG A 119 -25.06 -3.40 2.65
C ARG A 119 -24.86 -2.86 1.23
N LEU A 120 -23.66 -3.03 0.70
CA LEU A 120 -23.26 -2.59 -0.63
C LEU A 120 -22.55 -3.72 -1.37
N SER A 121 -22.58 -3.65 -2.71
CA SER A 121 -21.69 -4.45 -3.55
C SER A 121 -20.37 -3.70 -3.74
N ILE A 122 -19.24 -4.36 -3.49
CA ILE A 122 -17.88 -3.82 -3.71
C ILE A 122 -17.71 -3.48 -5.19
N LYS A 123 -18.13 -4.38 -6.10
CA LYS A 123 -18.10 -4.18 -7.55
C LYS A 123 -18.96 -3.00 -7.98
N ALA A 124 -20.21 -2.93 -7.52
CA ALA A 124 -21.10 -1.82 -7.88
C ALA A 124 -20.56 -0.46 -7.36
N LEU A 125 -19.94 -0.45 -6.19
CA LEU A 125 -19.29 0.73 -5.64
C LEU A 125 -18.07 1.16 -6.47
N ALA A 126 -17.23 0.20 -6.88
CA ALA A 126 -16.09 0.44 -7.75
C ALA A 126 -16.53 0.97 -9.13
N GLU A 127 -17.52 0.35 -9.77
CA GLU A 127 -18.08 0.79 -11.05
C GLU A 127 -18.68 2.20 -10.98
N LYS A 128 -19.44 2.49 -9.92
CA LYS A 128 -19.97 3.84 -9.69
C LYS A 128 -18.86 4.87 -9.56
N THR A 129 -17.80 4.55 -8.82
CA THR A 129 -16.65 5.43 -8.61
C THR A 129 -15.90 5.67 -9.92
N ALA A 130 -15.61 4.61 -10.67
CA ALA A 130 -14.96 4.71 -11.98
C ALA A 130 -15.79 5.54 -12.98
N ARG A 131 -17.13 5.40 -12.98
CA ARG A 131 -18.01 6.21 -13.81
C ARG A 131 -17.98 7.70 -13.44
N LEU A 132 -17.90 8.02 -12.15
CA LEU A 132 -17.84 9.40 -11.68
C LEU A 132 -16.49 10.06 -11.98
N ALA A 133 -15.38 9.32 -11.92
CA ALA A 133 -14.04 9.83 -12.20
C ALA A 133 -13.78 10.16 -13.68
N ARG A 134 -14.65 9.71 -14.60
CA ARG A 134 -14.57 10.01 -16.04
C ARG A 134 -15.28 11.31 -16.44
N LYS A 135 -15.99 11.94 -15.51
CA LYS A 135 -16.66 13.23 -15.72
C LYS A 135 -15.79 14.35 -15.20
#